data_AF-Q12MH5-F1
#
_entry.id   AF-Q12MH5-F1
#
_cell.length_a   1.000
_cell.length_b   1.000
_cell.length_c   1.000
_cell.angle_alpha   90.00
_cell.angle_beta   90.00
_cell.angle_gamma   90.00
#
_symmetry.space_group_name_H-M   'P 1'
#
loop_
_entity.id
_entity.type
_entity.pdbx_description
1 polymer ?
#
loop_
_entity_poly.entity_id
_entity_poly.type
_entity_poly.pdbx_seq_one_letter_code
_entity_poly.pdbx_strand_id
1 'polypeptide(L)'
;MESKVIYVKAYFKELVQKTEHRDFDDPWAKKNVSTSKNEYMPKFSENEVDSERLSRDIEIALAVLDKDGYALKEIVTVTSGKYAYDCGSISSSPIGLLGGGPMATEGTGGYGYGYSYTDSVIIVGQK
;
A
#
# COMPACT_ATOMS: atom_id res chain seq x y z
N MET A 1 -38.92 13.57 4.16
CA MET A 1 -37.47 13.77 4.27
C MET A 1 -36.83 13.02 3.13
N GLU A 2 -36.30 13.78 2.17
CA GLU A 2 -35.58 13.23 1.03
C GLU A 2 -34.10 13.10 1.43
N SER A 3 -33.41 12.07 0.95
CA SER A 3 -32.01 11.84 1.28
C SER A 3 -31.20 11.54 0.04
N LYS A 4 -30.01 12.10 -0.03
CA LYS A 4 -29.05 11.87 -1.10
C LYS A 4 -27.77 11.30 -0.53
N VAL A 5 -27.24 10.27 -1.17
CA VAL A 5 -26.00 9.62 -0.75
C VAL A 5 -24.98 9.74 -1.88
N ILE A 6 -23.78 10.23 -1.55
CA ILE A 6 -22.66 10.34 -2.48
C ILE A 6 -21.53 9.48 -1.94
N TYR A 7 -20.98 8.63 -2.80
CA TYR A 7 -19.83 7.79 -2.50
C TYR A 7 -18.57 8.39 -3.09
N VAL A 8 -17.55 8.61 -2.26
CA VAL A 8 -16.26 9.17 -2.65
C VAL A 8 -15.17 8.12 -2.41
N LYS A 9 -14.52 7.66 -3.47
CA LYS A 9 -13.47 6.65 -3.40
C LYS A 9 -12.13 7.28 -3.02
N ALA A 10 -11.41 6.66 -2.08
CA ALA A 10 -10.03 7.02 -1.78
C ALA A 10 -9.05 6.22 -2.66
N TYR A 11 -7.89 6.80 -2.96
CA TYR A 11 -6.86 6.19 -3.79
C TYR A 11 -5.51 6.24 -3.07
N PHE A 12 -4.66 5.25 -3.32
CA PHE A 12 -3.28 5.30 -2.85
C PHE A 12 -2.46 6.35 -3.59
N LYS A 13 -1.51 6.96 -2.89
CA LYS A 13 -0.65 8.03 -3.38
C LYS A 13 0.25 7.55 -4.52
N GLU A 14 0.35 8.31 -5.59
CA GLU A 14 1.30 8.00 -6.68
C GLU A 14 2.75 8.24 -6.19
N LEU A 15 3.64 7.30 -6.47
CA LEU A 15 5.05 7.39 -6.09
C LEU A 15 5.84 8.04 -7.22
N VAL A 16 6.65 9.05 -6.88
CA VAL A 16 7.61 9.64 -7.80
C VAL A 16 8.74 8.63 -8.01
N GLN A 17 8.89 8.11 -9.23
CA GLN A 17 10.02 7.25 -9.58
C GLN A 17 11.31 8.07 -9.51
N LYS A 18 12.12 7.83 -8.48
CA LYS A 18 13.49 8.34 -8.42
C LYS A 18 14.41 7.37 -9.15
N THR A 19 14.91 7.78 -10.31
CA THR A 19 16.06 7.13 -10.93
C THR A 19 17.32 7.55 -10.16
N GLU A 20 17.77 6.72 -9.22
CA GLU A 20 19.09 6.92 -8.61
C GLU A 20 20.16 6.37 -9.56
N HIS A 21 20.96 7.26 -10.15
CA HIS A 21 22.24 6.86 -10.74
C HIS A 21 23.25 6.68 -9.60
N ARG A 22 23.68 5.44 -9.37
CA ARG A 22 24.86 5.15 -8.55
C ARG A 22 26.01 4.81 -9.47
N ASP A 23 26.97 5.71 -9.56
CA ASP A 23 28.27 5.42 -10.17
C ASP A 23 29.09 4.62 -9.16
N PHE A 24 29.42 3.38 -9.52
CA PHE A 24 30.31 2.52 -8.75
C PHE A 24 31.68 2.59 -9.40
N ASP A 25 32.64 3.28 -8.76
CA ASP A 25 34.05 3.19 -9.14
C ASP A 25 34.60 1.88 -8.56
N ASP A 26 34.57 0.82 -9.36
CA ASP A 26 35.30 -0.42 -9.05
C ASP A 26 36.72 -0.34 -9.65
N PRO A 27 37.78 -0.25 -8.82
CA PRO A 27 39.16 -0.14 -9.29
C PRO A 27 39.69 -1.37 -10.03
N TRP A 28 38.94 -2.49 -10.09
CA TRP A 28 39.29 -3.68 -10.86
C TRP A 28 38.39 -3.96 -12.07
N ALA A 29 37.30 -3.22 -12.26
CA ALA A 29 36.41 -3.41 -13.40
C ALA A 29 36.89 -2.60 -14.62
N LYS A 30 37.39 -3.26 -15.67
CA LYS A 30 37.78 -2.62 -16.95
C LYS A 30 36.60 -2.07 -17.79
N LYS A 31 35.41 -1.95 -17.21
CA LYS A 31 34.23 -1.36 -17.87
C LYS A 31 33.24 -0.96 -16.79
N ASN A 32 32.78 0.29 -16.81
CA ASN A 32 31.67 0.76 -15.97
C ASN A 32 30.45 -0.12 -16.26
N VAL A 33 30.18 -1.11 -15.38
CA VAL A 33 28.98 -1.92 -15.47
C VAL A 33 27.87 -1.13 -14.77
N SER A 34 27.20 -0.27 -15.54
CA SER A 34 25.92 0.28 -15.13
C SER A 34 24.92 -0.87 -15.06
N THR A 35 24.79 -1.47 -13.89
CA THR A 35 23.78 -2.51 -13.66
C THR A 35 22.50 -1.76 -13.31
N SER A 36 21.71 -1.39 -14.33
CA SER A 36 20.34 -0.96 -14.10
C SER A 36 19.55 -2.19 -13.64
N LYS A 37 19.62 -2.49 -12.35
CA LYS A 37 18.78 -3.51 -11.74
C LYS A 37 17.35 -2.96 -11.84
N ASN A 38 16.56 -3.51 -12.74
CA ASN A 38 15.13 -3.21 -12.86
C ASN A 38 14.42 -3.77 -11.62
N GLU A 39 14.59 -3.10 -10.48
CA GLU A 39 13.78 -3.38 -9.30
C GLU A 39 12.35 -2.93 -9.61
N TYR A 40 11.40 -3.84 -9.43
CA TYR A 40 9.99 -3.52 -9.54
C TYR A 40 9.66 -2.44 -8.51
N MET A 41 9.40 -1.22 -8.99
CA MET A 41 8.91 -0.13 -8.16
C MET A 41 7.40 0.00 -8.39
N PRO A 42 6.56 -0.18 -7.37
CA PRO A 42 5.13 0.01 -7.52
C PRO A 42 4.83 1.46 -7.89
N LYS A 43 3.85 1.66 -8.78
CA LYS A 43 3.43 3.01 -9.21
C LYS A 43 2.75 3.79 -8.09
N PHE A 44 2.07 3.11 -7.18
CA PHE A 44 1.33 3.69 -6.06
C PHE A 44 1.90 3.19 -4.75
N SER A 45 1.77 4.01 -3.70
CA SER A 45 2.06 3.63 -2.33
C SER A 45 1.20 2.44 -1.96
N GLU A 46 1.76 1.51 -1.19
CA GLU A 46 0.96 0.40 -0.68
C GLU A 46 0.20 0.80 0.59
N ASN A 47 0.70 1.77 1.37
CA ASN A 47 0.22 2.06 2.72
C ASN A 47 -0.20 3.53 2.95
N GLU A 48 -0.06 4.40 1.96
CA GLU A 48 -0.39 5.82 2.07
C GLU A 48 -1.52 6.21 1.11
N VAL A 49 -2.65 6.63 1.66
CA VAL A 49 -3.75 7.22 0.89
C VAL A 49 -3.37 8.63 0.45
N ASP A 50 -3.73 8.98 -0.80
CA ASP A 50 -3.63 10.34 -1.32
C ASP A 50 -4.70 11.24 -0.66
N SER A 51 -4.34 11.80 0.49
CA SER A 51 -5.24 12.64 1.29
C SER A 51 -5.59 13.96 0.59
N GLU A 52 -4.70 14.52 -0.21
CA GLU A 52 -4.93 15.75 -0.95
C GLU A 52 -5.97 15.54 -2.05
N ARG A 53 -5.86 14.43 -2.79
CA ARG A 53 -6.87 14.04 -3.77
C ARG A 53 -8.20 13.74 -3.10
N LEU A 54 -8.21 12.93 -2.04
CA LEU A 54 -9.44 12.59 -1.33
C LEU A 54 -10.16 13.84 -0.80
N SER A 55 -9.42 14.82 -0.28
CA SER A 55 -9.99 16.08 0.21
C SER A 55 -10.68 16.86 -0.92
N ARG A 56 -10.02 16.99 -2.08
CA ARG A 56 -10.65 17.62 -3.26
C ARG A 56 -11.89 16.88 -3.73
N ASP A 57 -11.85 15.55 -3.76
CA ASP A 57 -12.99 14.75 -4.20
C ASP A 57 -14.20 14.90 -3.24
N ILE A 58 -13.94 15.03 -1.93
CA ILE A 58 -14.98 15.34 -0.92
C ILE A 58 -15.55 16.74 -1.14
N GLU A 59 -14.70 17.76 -1.36
CA GLU A 59 -15.15 19.13 -1.61
C GLU A 59 -16.06 19.22 -2.85
N ILE A 60 -15.69 18.53 -3.93
CA ILE A 60 -16.52 18.43 -5.15
C ILE A 60 -17.87 17.78 -4.83
N ALA A 61 -17.88 16.70 -4.06
CA ALA A 61 -19.11 16.02 -3.67
C ALA A 61 -20.02 16.91 -2.80
N LEU A 62 -19.45 17.67 -1.86
CA LEU A 62 -20.20 18.63 -1.04
C LEU A 62 -20.79 19.77 -1.88
N ALA A 63 -20.04 20.29 -2.86
CA ALA A 63 -20.53 21.32 -3.77
C ALA A 63 -21.70 20.83 -4.64
N VAL A 64 -21.68 19.55 -5.06
CA VAL A 64 -22.83 18.93 -5.76
C VAL A 64 -24.05 18.85 -4.85
N LEU A 65 -23.84 18.45 -3.59
CA LEU A 65 -24.90 18.28 -2.61
C LEU A 65 -25.60 19.62 -2.30
N ASP A 66 -24.81 20.68 -2.10
CA ASP A 66 -25.29 22.05 -1.90
C ASP A 66 -26.05 22.58 -3.13
N LYS A 67 -25.50 22.39 -4.33
CA LYS A 67 -26.14 22.79 -5.59
C LYS A 67 -27.51 22.14 -5.79
N ASP A 68 -27.69 20.91 -5.31
CA ASP A 68 -28.96 20.19 -5.40
C ASP A 68 -29.95 20.55 -4.27
N GLY A 69 -29.55 21.45 -3.38
CA GLY A 69 -30.36 21.97 -2.27
C GLY A 69 -30.52 20.98 -1.12
N TYR A 70 -29.55 20.09 -0.92
CA TYR A 70 -29.46 19.23 0.25
C TYR A 70 -28.54 19.86 1.29
N ALA A 71 -28.88 19.71 2.58
CA ALA A 71 -27.96 20.05 3.66
C ALA A 71 -27.10 18.82 4.01
N LEU A 72 -25.82 19.03 4.33
CA LEU A 72 -24.97 17.96 4.84
C LEU A 72 -25.52 17.44 6.17
N LYS A 73 -25.78 16.14 6.24
CA LYS A 73 -26.23 15.46 7.45
C LYS A 73 -25.10 14.68 8.12
N GLU A 74 -24.37 13.89 7.33
CA GLU A 74 -23.39 12.94 7.88
C GLU A 74 -22.29 12.62 6.85
N ILE A 75 -21.10 12.33 7.37
CA ILE A 75 -19.97 11.80 6.62
C ILE A 75 -19.50 10.53 7.34
N VAL A 76 -19.52 9.39 6.64
CA VAL A 76 -19.14 8.08 7.18
C VAL A 76 -17.91 7.58 6.43
N THR A 77 -16.84 7.24 7.16
CA THR A 77 -15.65 6.61 6.57
C THR A 77 -15.87 5.12 6.43
N VAL A 78 -15.45 4.56 5.29
CA VAL A 78 -15.38 3.12 5.05
C VAL A 78 -13.91 2.73 5.12
N THR A 79 -13.60 1.86 6.07
CA THR A 79 -12.23 1.38 6.32
C THR A 79 -12.05 0.00 5.71
N SER A 80 -10.95 -0.22 5.00
CA SER A 80 -10.50 -1.53 4.55
C SER A 80 -9.14 -1.84 5.19
N GLY A 81 -8.63 -3.06 5.01
CA GLY A 81 -7.32 -3.46 5.50
C GLY A 81 -6.58 -4.37 4.54
N LYS A 82 -5.26 -4.29 4.59
CA LYS A 82 -4.36 -5.22 3.90
C LYS A 82 -3.52 -5.94 4.95
N TYR A 83 -3.29 -7.22 4.72
CA TYR A 83 -2.47 -8.07 5.56
C TYR A 83 -1.53 -8.87 4.66
N ALA A 84 -0.29 -9.02 5.10
CA ALA A 84 0.70 -9.88 4.47
C ALA A 84 1.43 -10.67 5.55
N TYR A 85 1.69 -11.94 5.28
CA TYR A 85 2.47 -12.79 6.14
C TYR A 85 3.27 -13.79 5.30
N ASP A 86 4.38 -14.22 5.88
CA ASP A 86 5.19 -15.30 5.35
C ASP A 86 5.63 -16.18 6.52
N CYS A 87 5.44 -17.49 6.38
CA CYS A 87 6.02 -18.47 7.25
C CYS A 87 7.06 -19.24 6.43
N GLY A 88 8.35 -18.96 6.71
CA GLY A 88 9.44 -19.63 6.01
C GLY A 88 9.22 -21.14 5.94
N SER A 89 9.25 -21.70 4.74
CA SER A 89 9.02 -23.13 4.53
C SER A 89 10.15 -23.94 5.15
N ILE A 90 9.82 -24.85 6.07
CA ILE A 90 10.74 -25.91 6.50
C ILE A 90 10.91 -26.85 5.32
N SER A 91 11.93 -26.64 4.49
CA SER A 91 12.38 -27.70 3.59
C SER A 91 13.04 -28.76 4.46
N SER A 92 12.39 -29.91 4.62
CA SER A 92 13.01 -31.09 5.21
C SER A 92 14.11 -31.57 4.28
N SER A 93 15.30 -30.97 4.38
CA SER A 93 16.49 -31.51 3.74
C SER A 93 16.74 -32.92 4.31
N PRO A 94 16.93 -33.96 3.49
CA PRO A 94 17.14 -35.34 3.96
C PRO A 94 18.41 -35.56 4.80
N ILE A 95 19.19 -34.51 5.06
CA ILE A 95 20.38 -34.50 5.93
C ILE A 95 20.03 -34.82 7.40
N GLY A 96 18.77 -34.64 7.84
CA GLY A 96 18.35 -35.00 9.19
C GLY A 96 18.27 -36.51 9.49
N LEU A 97 18.37 -37.39 8.48
CA LEU A 97 18.23 -38.85 8.64
C LEU A 97 19.56 -39.57 9.00
N LEU A 98 20.71 -38.91 8.86
CA LEU A 98 22.04 -39.53 9.04
C LEU A 98 22.74 -39.16 10.37
N GLY A 99 21.98 -38.90 11.42
CA GLY A 99 22.51 -38.95 12.80
C GLY A 99 23.38 -37.77 13.23
N GLY A 100 23.30 -36.62 12.57
CA GLY A 100 23.67 -35.34 13.19
C GLY A 100 22.42 -34.77 13.87
N GLY A 101 22.48 -34.54 15.18
CA GLY A 101 21.35 -34.00 15.97
C GLY A 101 20.73 -32.73 15.36
N PRO A 102 19.60 -32.25 15.89
CA PRO A 102 18.90 -31.10 15.33
C PRO A 102 19.84 -29.89 15.32
N MET A 103 20.50 -29.63 14.20
CA MET A 103 20.92 -28.29 13.89
C MET A 103 19.62 -27.53 13.74
N ALA A 104 19.27 -26.77 14.78
CA ALA A 104 18.39 -25.64 14.61
C ALA A 104 19.01 -24.81 13.48
N THR A 105 18.58 -25.04 12.25
CA THR A 105 18.88 -24.15 11.13
C THR A 105 18.36 -22.80 11.57
N GLU A 106 19.30 -21.93 11.82
CA GLU A 106 19.16 -20.62 12.39
C GLU A 106 18.00 -19.88 11.72
N GLY A 107 17.02 -19.47 12.53
CA GLY A 107 16.03 -18.45 12.19
C GLY A 107 15.11 -18.77 11.01
N THR A 108 14.10 -19.61 11.23
CA THR A 108 12.85 -19.51 10.46
C THR A 108 12.15 -18.20 10.83
N GLY A 109 12.61 -17.09 10.25
CA GLY A 109 12.07 -15.75 10.44
C GLY A 109 10.81 -15.57 9.61
N GLY A 110 9.66 -15.96 10.16
CA GLY A 110 8.38 -15.53 9.61
C GLY A 110 8.14 -14.05 9.91
N TYR A 111 7.47 -13.35 9.00
CA TYR A 111 6.98 -11.99 9.24
C TYR A 111 5.48 -11.93 9.02
N GLY A 112 4.82 -11.01 9.73
CA GLY A 112 3.42 -10.69 9.53
C GLY A 112 3.20 -9.22 9.81
N TYR A 113 2.52 -8.52 8.92
CA TYR A 113 2.11 -7.14 9.13
C TYR A 113 0.75 -6.89 8.49
N GLY A 114 0.03 -5.93 9.06
CA GLY A 114 -1.24 -5.48 8.50
C GLY A 114 -1.48 -4.02 8.85
N TYR A 115 -2.25 -3.35 8.00
CA TYR A 115 -2.70 -1.98 8.22
C TYR A 115 -4.11 -1.81 7.68
N SER A 116 -4.83 -0.89 8.31
CA SER A 116 -6.12 -0.40 7.82
C SER A 116 -5.93 0.92 7.08
N TYR A 117 -6.77 1.19 6.10
CA TYR A 117 -6.79 2.44 5.36
C TYR A 117 -8.23 2.85 5.06
N THR A 118 -8.44 4.15 4.90
CA THR A 118 -9.73 4.68 4.42
C THR A 118 -9.87 4.29 2.96
N ASP A 119 -10.82 3.39 2.68
CA ASP A 119 -11.15 2.95 1.33
C ASP A 119 -12.03 3.96 0.60
N SER A 120 -12.95 4.57 1.34
CA SER A 120 -13.93 5.50 0.80
C SER A 120 -14.64 6.28 1.90
N VAL A 121 -15.39 7.30 1.47
CA VAL A 121 -16.24 8.14 2.32
C VAL A 121 -17.64 8.18 1.73
N ILE A 122 -18.65 7.99 2.57
CA ILE A 122 -20.06 8.12 2.24
C ILE A 122 -20.55 9.45 2.81
N ILE A 123 -21.09 10.30 1.94
CA ILE A 123 -21.65 11.60 2.31
C ILE A 123 -23.16 11.52 2.19
N VAL A 124 -23.87 11.84 3.27
CA VAL A 124 -25.33 11.83 3.34
C VAL A 124 -25.84 13.26 3.43
N GLY A 125 -26.69 13.64 2.48
CA GLY A 125 -27.43 14.88 2.45
C GLY A 125 -28.91 14.66 2.78
N GLN A 126 -29.55 15.68 3.36
CA GLN A 126 -30.95 15.66 3.73
C GLN A 126 -31.68 16.93 3.30
N LYS A 127 -32.93 16.75 2.87
CA LYS A 127 -33.86 17.81 2.48
C LYS A 127 -35.24 17.61 3.12
#